data_AF-A0A2N2GV54-F1
#
_entry.id   AF-A0A2N2GV54-F1
#
_cell.length_a   1.000
_cell.length_b   1.000
_cell.length_c   1.000
_cell.angle_alpha   90.00
_cell.angle_beta   90.00
_cell.angle_gamma   90.00
#
_symmetry.space_group_name_H-M   'P 1'
#
loop_
_entity.id
_entity.type
_entity.pdbx_description
1 polymer ?
#
loop_
_entity_poly.entity_id
_entity_poly.type
_entity_poly.pdbx_seq_one_letter_code
_entity_poly.pdbx_strand_id
1 'polypeptide(L)'
;MGKKPSQKQQAKNPFVEQKESSTLKICQKKNNTKAAKAAEGADPVKRRVTLRKGTHQQIEANQPRNAAGDMIDPKTQQPLKPGEIDVGHKPGQEWRKRQQMHRERGSTRPEVRDAENDPNLYQLEDRSSNRSHKYEQD
;
A
#
# COMPACT_ATOMS: atom_id res chain seq x y z
N MET A 1 -53.80 38.10 37.77
CA MET A 1 -52.97 38.68 36.69
C MET A 1 -51.55 38.86 37.22
N GLY A 2 -50.58 38.13 36.68
CA GLY A 2 -49.18 38.39 37.01
C GLY A 2 -48.26 37.17 36.86
N LYS A 3 -47.18 37.41 36.11
CA LYS A 3 -45.89 36.69 36.07
C LYS A 3 -45.82 35.37 35.27
N LYS A 4 -45.70 35.58 33.96
CA LYS A 4 -44.62 35.20 33.02
C LYS A 4 -43.94 33.79 33.10
N PRO A 5 -43.60 33.22 31.93
CA PRO A 5 -43.18 31.83 31.75
C PRO A 5 -41.72 31.54 32.11
N SER A 6 -41.49 30.32 32.62
CA SER A 6 -40.20 29.69 32.86
C SER A 6 -39.48 29.37 31.55
N GLN A 7 -38.38 30.08 31.29
CA GLN A 7 -37.43 29.77 30.22
C GLN A 7 -36.64 28.51 30.57
N LYS A 8 -36.85 27.43 29.80
CA LYS A 8 -35.91 26.30 29.73
C LYS A 8 -34.66 26.77 28.98
N GLN A 9 -33.55 26.78 29.69
CA GLN A 9 -32.24 27.14 29.19
C GLN A 9 -31.77 26.11 28.15
N GLN A 10 -31.43 26.60 26.96
CA GLN A 10 -30.73 25.84 25.94
C GLN A 10 -29.24 25.80 26.33
N ALA A 11 -28.74 24.61 26.68
CA ALA A 11 -27.32 24.39 26.88
C ALA A 11 -26.61 24.47 25.52
N LYS A 12 -25.91 25.59 25.30
CA LYS A 12 -24.92 25.74 24.24
C LYS A 12 -23.68 24.97 24.67
N ASN A 13 -23.41 23.83 24.04
CA ASN A 13 -22.08 23.21 24.08
C ASN A 13 -21.19 23.91 23.06
N PRO A 14 -20.17 24.70 23.45
CA PRO A 14 -19.11 25.06 22.54
C PRO A 14 -18.18 23.85 22.43
N PHE A 15 -18.31 23.07 21.35
CA PHE A 15 -17.29 22.09 20.99
C PHE A 15 -16.05 22.87 20.56
N VAL A 16 -15.13 22.97 21.52
CA VAL A 16 -13.86 23.66 21.44
C VAL A 16 -13.02 23.06 20.32
N GLU A 17 -12.68 23.93 19.38
CA GLU A 17 -11.61 23.81 18.40
C GLU A 17 -10.28 23.49 19.10
N GLN A 18 -9.80 22.27 18.92
CA GLN A 18 -8.39 21.94 19.11
C GLN A 18 -7.76 21.66 17.76
N LYS A 19 -7.11 22.71 17.25
CA LYS A 19 -6.00 22.64 16.31
C LYS A 19 -4.84 21.93 17.01
N GLU A 20 -4.61 20.68 16.69
CA GLU A 20 -3.30 20.06 16.88
C GLU A 20 -2.78 19.55 15.53
N SER A 21 -1.97 20.41 14.92
CA SER A 21 -0.74 20.09 14.20
C SER A 21 -0.41 18.59 14.08
N SER A 22 -0.74 18.00 12.93
CA SER A 22 0.09 16.93 12.38
C SER A 22 0.84 17.47 11.18
N THR A 23 1.85 18.28 11.51
CA THR A 23 3.01 18.52 10.67
C THR A 23 3.50 17.17 10.15
N LEU A 24 3.28 16.92 8.86
CA LEU A 24 3.97 15.87 8.12
C LEU A 24 5.47 16.03 8.43
N LYS A 25 5.97 15.10 9.24
CA LYS A 25 7.38 14.99 9.58
C LYS A 25 8.15 14.87 8.27
N ILE A 26 8.81 15.96 7.92
CA ILE A 26 9.96 15.97 7.01
C ILE A 26 10.93 14.95 7.59
N CYS A 27 10.92 13.74 7.04
CA CYS A 27 12.01 12.78 7.25
C CYS A 27 13.20 13.36 6.49
N GLN A 28 14.00 14.17 7.19
CA GLN A 28 15.25 14.67 6.69
C GLN A 28 16.14 13.47 6.35
N LYS A 29 16.25 13.22 5.06
CA LYS A 29 17.05 12.16 4.48
C LYS A 29 18.51 12.50 4.75
N LYS A 30 19.12 11.82 5.72
CA LYS A 30 20.55 11.95 6.03
C LYS A 30 21.34 11.55 4.78
N ASN A 31 22.06 12.51 4.21
CA ASN A 31 23.02 12.29 3.14
C ASN A 31 24.14 11.39 3.66
N ASN A 32 24.01 10.09 3.43
CA ASN A 32 25.07 9.13 3.72
C ASN A 32 25.96 9.01 2.49
N THR A 33 26.96 9.89 2.40
CA THR A 33 27.98 9.98 1.35
C THR A 33 28.83 8.71 1.19
N LYS A 34 28.63 7.69 2.03
CA LYS A 34 29.28 6.37 1.90
C LYS A 34 28.55 5.40 0.96
N ALA A 35 27.25 5.61 0.68
CA ALA A 35 26.48 4.74 -0.23
C ALA A 35 26.69 5.08 -1.72
N ALA A 36 27.07 6.33 -2.03
CA ALA A 36 27.30 6.78 -3.40
C ALA A 36 28.50 6.07 -4.08
N LYS A 37 29.49 5.62 -3.30
CA LYS A 37 30.74 5.03 -3.83
C LYS A 37 30.68 3.53 -4.13
N ALA A 38 29.57 2.85 -3.77
CA ALA A 38 29.34 1.44 -4.13
C ALA A 38 28.33 1.27 -5.28
N ALA A 39 27.82 2.36 -5.85
CA ALA A 39 26.79 2.39 -6.88
C ALA A 39 27.33 2.29 -8.32
N GLU A 40 28.65 2.36 -8.50
CA GLU A 40 29.29 2.24 -9.81
C GLU A 40 29.38 0.76 -10.21
N GLY A 41 28.27 0.20 -10.74
CA GLY A 41 28.32 -1.07 -11.47
C GLY A 41 27.04 -1.90 -11.55
N ALA A 42 26.06 -1.70 -10.67
CA ALA A 42 24.86 -2.53 -10.66
C ALA A 42 23.56 -1.72 -10.59
N ASP A 43 22.72 -1.81 -11.63
CA ASP A 43 21.39 -1.22 -11.65
C ASP A 43 20.59 -1.70 -10.41
N PRO A 44 20.16 -0.76 -9.51
CA PRO A 44 19.45 -1.05 -8.27
C PRO A 44 18.09 -1.72 -8.49
N VAL A 45 17.56 -1.72 -9.71
CA VAL A 45 16.27 -2.34 -10.04
C VAL A 45 16.37 -3.52 -11.02
N LYS A 46 17.59 -3.97 -11.37
CA LYS A 46 17.79 -5.08 -12.32
C LYS A 46 17.07 -6.38 -11.94
N ARG A 47 16.92 -6.66 -10.65
CA ARG A 47 16.26 -7.87 -10.13
C ARG A 47 15.06 -7.44 -9.30
N ARG A 48 13.94 -8.16 -9.47
CA ARG A 48 12.76 -7.98 -8.61
C ARG A 48 13.14 -8.25 -7.16
N VAL A 49 12.58 -7.45 -6.26
CA VAL A 49 12.77 -7.62 -4.83
C VAL A 49 12.03 -8.87 -4.36
N THR A 50 12.69 -9.67 -3.55
CA THR A 50 12.05 -10.75 -2.79
C THR A 50 11.26 -10.14 -1.64
N LEU A 51 9.97 -10.48 -1.56
CA LEU A 51 9.10 -10.02 -0.47
C LEU A 51 9.48 -10.67 0.85
N ARG A 52 9.40 -9.90 1.93
CA ARG A 52 9.59 -10.36 3.29
C ARG A 52 8.38 -11.15 3.73
N LYS A 53 8.59 -12.08 4.67
CA LYS A 53 7.51 -12.86 5.29
C LYS A 53 6.41 -11.96 5.86
N GLY A 54 6.77 -10.87 6.54
CA GLY A 54 5.80 -9.90 7.07
C GLY A 54 4.97 -9.23 5.98
N THR A 55 5.58 -8.88 4.84
CA THR A 55 4.87 -8.31 3.69
C THR A 55 3.87 -9.32 3.13
N HIS A 56 4.25 -10.61 2.99
CA HIS A 56 3.32 -11.66 2.56
C HIS A 56 2.10 -11.79 3.48
N GLN A 57 2.32 -11.81 4.79
CA GLN A 57 1.23 -11.90 5.78
C GLN A 57 0.31 -10.68 5.70
N GLN A 58 0.85 -9.48 5.50
CA GLN A 58 0.05 -8.27 5.35
C GLN A 58 -0.73 -8.24 4.05
N ILE A 59 -0.19 -8.76 2.95
CA ILE A 59 -0.92 -8.90 1.68
C ILE A 59 -2.14 -9.82 1.88
N GLU A 60 -1.94 -10.96 2.54
CA GLU A 60 -3.02 -11.90 2.86
C GLU A 60 -4.05 -11.30 3.83
N ALA A 61 -3.61 -10.54 4.83
CA ALA A 61 -4.49 -9.87 5.77
C ALA A 61 -5.36 -8.80 5.10
N ASN A 62 -4.79 -8.06 4.15
CA ASN A 62 -5.45 -7.00 3.39
C ASN A 62 -6.31 -7.52 2.24
N GLN A 63 -6.24 -8.82 1.93
CA GLN A 63 -6.97 -9.41 0.81
C GLN A 63 -8.49 -9.37 1.10
N PRO A 64 -9.33 -8.93 0.15
CA PRO A 64 -10.78 -8.95 0.31
C PRO A 64 -11.28 -10.38 0.55
N ARG A 65 -12.34 -10.49 1.36
CA ARG A 65 -13.03 -11.74 1.67
C ARG A 65 -14.50 -11.66 1.29
N ASN A 66 -15.07 -12.78 0.88
CA ASN A 66 -16.51 -12.91 0.64
C ASN A 66 -17.29 -13.03 1.97
N ALA A 67 -18.62 -13.14 1.90
CA ALA A 67 -19.47 -13.34 3.07
C ALA A 67 -19.23 -14.68 3.80
N ALA A 68 -18.62 -15.67 3.14
CA ALA A 68 -18.24 -16.95 3.72
C ALA A 68 -16.87 -16.90 4.43
N GLY A 69 -16.12 -15.80 4.29
CA GLY A 69 -14.79 -15.62 4.86
C GLY A 69 -13.63 -16.07 3.95
N ASP A 70 -13.91 -16.53 2.72
CA ASP A 70 -12.89 -16.93 1.76
C ASP A 70 -12.23 -15.71 1.13
N MET A 71 -10.91 -15.76 0.92
CA MET A 71 -10.20 -14.73 0.15
C MET A 71 -10.68 -14.74 -1.29
N ILE A 72 -10.95 -13.56 -1.85
CA ILE A 72 -11.38 -13.41 -3.24
C ILE A 72 -10.32 -12.70 -4.07
N ASP A 73 -10.25 -13.05 -5.34
CA ASP A 73 -9.46 -12.34 -6.34
C ASP A 73 -10.18 -11.01 -6.70
N PRO A 74 -9.54 -9.83 -6.57
CA PRO A 74 -10.18 -8.55 -6.83
C PRO A 74 -10.57 -8.35 -8.30
N LYS A 75 -9.90 -9.03 -9.23
CA LYS A 75 -10.12 -8.93 -10.67
C LYS A 75 -11.25 -9.85 -11.13
N THR A 76 -11.25 -11.10 -10.68
CA THR A 76 -12.24 -12.11 -11.13
C THR A 76 -13.43 -12.26 -10.19
N GLN A 77 -13.34 -11.72 -8.97
CA GLN A 77 -14.31 -11.89 -7.87
C GLN A 77 -14.54 -13.36 -7.48
N GLN A 78 -13.66 -14.26 -7.90
CA GLN A 78 -13.73 -15.67 -7.56
C GLN A 78 -12.96 -15.95 -6.26
N PRO A 79 -13.38 -16.95 -5.46
CA PRO A 79 -12.60 -17.43 -4.34
C PRO A 79 -11.21 -17.92 -4.78
N LEU A 80 -10.19 -17.51 -4.05
CA LEU A 80 -8.82 -17.97 -4.26
C LEU A 80 -8.65 -19.39 -3.71
N LYS A 81 -8.08 -20.28 -4.51
CA LYS A 81 -7.81 -21.65 -4.11
C LYS A 81 -6.49 -21.74 -3.35
N PRO A 82 -6.46 -22.28 -2.12
CA PRO A 82 -5.21 -22.51 -1.39
C PRO A 82 -4.20 -23.32 -2.23
N GLY A 83 -2.96 -22.86 -2.30
CA GLY A 83 -1.89 -23.50 -3.08
C GLY A 83 -1.82 -23.08 -4.56
N GLU A 84 -2.85 -22.42 -5.09
CA GLU A 84 -2.90 -21.89 -6.46
C GLU A 84 -2.93 -20.35 -6.48
N ILE A 85 -2.30 -19.72 -5.49
CA ILE A 85 -2.29 -18.26 -5.33
C ILE A 85 -0.90 -17.73 -5.70
N ASP A 86 -0.84 -16.73 -6.57
CA ASP A 86 0.38 -15.97 -6.87
C ASP A 86 0.23 -14.52 -6.39
N VAL A 87 1.35 -13.90 -5.98
CA VAL A 87 1.37 -12.48 -5.57
C VAL A 87 1.61 -11.59 -6.80
N GLY A 88 0.56 -10.89 -7.21
CA GLY A 88 0.56 -9.91 -8.29
C GLY A 88 0.81 -8.49 -7.80
N HIS A 89 1.29 -7.61 -8.69
CA HIS A 89 1.24 -6.16 -8.41
C HIS A 89 -0.16 -5.65 -8.72
N LYS A 90 -0.63 -4.68 -7.95
CA LYS A 90 -1.88 -3.97 -8.26
C LYS A 90 -1.75 -3.19 -9.58
N PRO A 91 -2.87 -2.93 -10.28
CA PRO A 91 -2.88 -2.06 -11.46
C PRO A 91 -2.21 -0.70 -11.17
N GLY A 92 -1.31 -0.27 -12.04
CA GLY A 92 -0.53 0.97 -11.88
C GLY A 92 0.78 0.79 -11.11
N GLN A 93 0.94 -0.31 -10.36
CA GLN A 93 2.13 -0.60 -9.58
C GLN A 93 3.02 -1.65 -10.24
N GLU A 94 2.86 -1.92 -11.54
CA GLU A 94 3.64 -2.96 -12.22
C GLU A 94 5.16 -2.77 -12.03
N TRP A 95 5.88 -3.87 -11.91
CA TRP A 95 7.34 -3.84 -11.70
C TRP A 95 8.09 -3.00 -12.74
N ARG A 96 7.62 -2.95 -14.00
CA ARG A 96 8.20 -2.09 -15.04
C ARG A 96 8.06 -0.60 -14.71
N LYS A 97 6.90 -0.17 -14.23
CA LYS A 97 6.64 1.23 -13.82
C LYS A 97 7.45 1.59 -12.56
N ARG A 98 7.50 0.67 -11.58
CA ARG A 98 8.30 0.82 -10.36
C ARG A 98 9.79 0.94 -10.66
N GLN A 99 10.32 0.12 -11.57
CA GLN A 99 11.70 0.23 -12.06
C GLN A 99 12.00 1.63 -12.59
N GLN A 100 11.14 2.16 -13.46
CA GLN A 100 11.31 3.50 -14.02
C GLN A 100 11.29 4.57 -12.92
N MET A 101 10.30 4.54 -12.03
CA MET A 101 10.18 5.48 -10.90
C MET A 101 11.42 5.45 -9.99
N HIS A 102 11.97 4.26 -9.70
CA HIS A 102 13.17 4.14 -8.89
C HIS A 102 14.44 4.65 -9.58
N ARG A 103 14.55 4.46 -10.90
CA ARG A 103 15.65 5.00 -11.72
C ARG A 103 15.59 6.53 -11.76
N GLU A 104 14.43 7.09 -12.03
CA GLU A 104 14.20 8.55 -12.02
C GLU A 104 14.51 9.18 -10.66
N ARG A 105 14.17 8.47 -9.58
CA ARG A 105 14.47 8.90 -8.20
C ARG A 105 15.93 8.73 -7.80
N GLY A 106 16.74 8.00 -8.57
CA GLY A 106 18.11 7.63 -8.19
C GLY A 106 18.16 6.74 -6.93
N SER A 107 17.20 5.84 -6.77
CA SER A 107 17.08 5.00 -5.57
C SER A 107 18.22 3.98 -5.50
N THR A 108 18.80 3.79 -4.32
CA THR A 108 19.77 2.71 -4.06
C THR A 108 19.07 1.36 -3.90
N ARG A 109 19.78 0.24 -4.09
CA ARG A 109 19.21 -1.12 -3.93
C ARG A 109 18.53 -1.34 -2.56
N PRO A 110 19.08 -0.90 -1.41
CA PRO A 110 18.39 -1.01 -0.14
C PRO A 110 17.07 -0.24 -0.10
N GLU A 111 17.03 0.97 -0.66
CA GLU A 111 15.80 1.78 -0.74
C GLU A 111 14.76 1.15 -1.64
N VAL A 112 15.17 0.58 -2.78
CA VAL A 112 14.27 -0.22 -3.64
C VAL A 112 13.71 -1.39 -2.83
N ARG A 113 14.55 -2.15 -2.13
CA ARG A 113 14.09 -3.28 -1.30
C ARG A 113 13.09 -2.82 -0.25
N ASP A 114 13.35 -1.72 0.44
CA ASP A 114 12.48 -1.25 1.51
C ASP A 114 11.16 -0.68 0.95
N ALA A 115 11.19 0.01 -0.20
CA ALA A 115 10.01 0.55 -0.87
C ALA A 115 9.12 -0.53 -1.52
N GLU A 116 9.72 -1.59 -2.05
CA GLU A 116 8.99 -2.72 -2.66
C GLU A 116 8.46 -3.72 -1.61
N ASN A 117 8.88 -3.62 -0.34
CA ASN A 117 8.31 -4.45 0.74
C ASN A 117 7.04 -3.83 1.36
N ASP A 118 6.34 -2.99 0.62
CA ASP A 118 5.04 -2.42 0.99
C ASP A 118 3.89 -3.36 0.51
N PRO A 119 3.09 -3.93 1.42
CA PRO A 119 2.00 -4.84 1.05
C PRO A 119 0.92 -4.19 0.18
N ASN A 120 0.79 -2.86 0.21
CA ASN A 120 -0.24 -2.16 -0.55
C ASN A 120 0.00 -2.17 -2.06
N LEU A 121 1.22 -2.48 -2.49
CA LEU A 121 1.59 -2.59 -3.90
C LEU A 121 1.11 -3.89 -4.54
N TYR A 122 0.70 -4.86 -3.73
CA TYR A 122 0.42 -6.23 -4.16
C TYR A 122 -1.01 -6.66 -3.86
N GLN A 123 -1.45 -7.67 -4.59
CA GLN A 123 -2.70 -8.38 -4.36
C GLN A 123 -2.49 -9.87 -4.62
N LEU A 124 -3.28 -10.71 -3.95
CA LEU A 124 -3.34 -12.14 -4.26
C LEU A 124 -4.25 -12.35 -5.47
N GLU A 125 -3.76 -13.14 -6.42
CA GLU A 125 -4.46 -13.47 -7.66
C GLU A 125 -4.42 -14.98 -7.89
N ASP A 126 -5.45 -15.50 -8.54
CA ASP A 126 -5.45 -16.89 -8.96
C ASP A 126 -4.34 -17.14 -9.98
N ARG A 127 -3.50 -18.15 -9.74
CA ARG A 127 -2.33 -18.46 -10.57
C ARG A 127 -2.70 -18.69 -12.04
N SER A 128 -3.83 -19.35 -12.29
CA SER A 128 -4.28 -19.64 -13.66
C SER A 128 -4.73 -18.36 -14.36
N SER A 129 -5.47 -17.50 -13.67
CA SER A 129 -5.94 -16.22 -14.20
C SER A 129 -4.80 -15.23 -14.45
N ASN A 130 -3.81 -15.20 -13.56
CA ASN A 130 -2.63 -14.36 -13.67
C ASN A 130 -1.73 -14.78 -14.86
N ARG A 131 -1.52 -16.09 -15.06
CA ARG A 131 -0.60 -16.60 -16.10
C ARG A 131 -1.23 -16.82 -17.48
N SER A 132 -2.56 -16.88 -17.56
CA SER A 132 -3.24 -17.27 -18.81
C SER A 132 -3.38 -16.13 -19.82
N HIS A 133 -3.08 -14.88 -19.46
CA HIS A 133 -3.36 -13.69 -20.29
C HIS A 133 -4.84 -13.58 -20.74
N LYS A 134 -5.74 -14.40 -20.17
CA LYS A 134 -7.13 -14.57 -20.62
C LYS A 134 -7.98 -13.31 -20.48
N TYR A 135 -7.49 -12.35 -19.69
CA TYR A 135 -8.13 -11.06 -19.43
C TYR A 135 -7.22 -9.88 -19.81
N GLU A 136 -6.19 -10.12 -20.62
CA GLU A 136 -5.48 -9.05 -21.32
C GLU A 136 -6.19 -8.90 -22.67
N GLN A 137 -7.03 -7.86 -22.78
CA GLN A 137 -7.59 -7.46 -24.07
C GLN A 137 -6.53 -6.57 -24.73
N ASP A 138 -6.02 -6.99 -25.89
CA ASP A 138 -5.18 -6.17 -26.78
C ASP A 138 -5.91 -4.89 -27.24
#